data_AF-A0A6S7LUZ6-F1
#
_entry.id   AF-A0A6S7LUZ6-F1
#
_cell.length_a   1.000
_cell.length_b   1.000
_cell.length_c   1.000
_cell.angle_alpha   90.00
_cell.angle_beta   90.00
_cell.angle_gamma   90.00
#
_symmetry.space_group_name_H-M   'P 1'
#
loop_
_entity.id
_entity.type
_entity.pdbx_description
1 polymer ?
#
loop_
_entity_poly.entity_id
_entity_poly.type
_entity_poly.pdbx_seq_one_letter_code
_entity_poly.pdbx_strand_id
1 'polypeptide(L)'
;MDEIDKSKPRRSYLVTYSQADLQKFPTRESFGEAVAAAFTSKRSKVIPLHWACCLEKHENGGYHYHLALKLSGTKRWLEAKKSIEAEHGIAVNFSDHDGYYTAYRYISKSDDMVLHSTGHPNLDEIGSPRTKRCQQTYRKRRCEKKSNVADTEAATTSKRRKKLSNLEVVEFIVEHEIKSETELLDVANEQSEEGKKDLTDFVLSRNSKGLHDLIEQTWKMKTASATLQRKKLHE
;
A
#
# COMPACT_ATOMS: atom_id res chain seq x y z
N MET A 1 7.91 1.92 -17.57
CA MET A 1 8.05 1.25 -16.27
C MET A 1 7.41 2.14 -15.22
N ASP A 2 6.48 1.60 -14.43
CA ASP A 2 5.78 2.38 -13.39
C ASP A 2 6.70 2.63 -12.18
N GLU A 3 6.73 3.88 -11.70
CA GLU A 3 7.48 4.26 -10.50
C GLU A 3 6.88 3.56 -9.28
N ILE A 4 7.73 2.98 -8.42
CA ILE A 4 7.25 2.23 -7.27
C ILE A 4 6.69 3.13 -6.17
N ASP A 5 5.72 2.61 -5.42
CA ASP A 5 5.14 3.26 -4.24
C ASP A 5 6.21 3.75 -3.25
N LYS A 6 6.28 5.08 -3.06
CA LYS A 6 7.23 5.81 -2.20
C LYS A 6 7.20 5.34 -0.74
N SER A 7 6.07 4.79 -0.28
CA SER A 7 5.87 4.37 1.11
C SER A 7 6.48 2.99 1.44
N LYS A 8 6.74 2.15 0.43
CA LYS A 8 7.11 0.74 0.63
C LYS A 8 8.61 0.55 0.66
N PRO A 9 9.21 0.14 1.80
CA PRO A 9 10.63 -0.17 1.86
C PRO A 9 10.91 -1.54 1.22
N ARG A 10 12.04 -1.67 0.56
CA ARG A 10 12.45 -2.90 -0.15
C ARG A 10 13.92 -3.20 0.06
N ARG A 11 14.31 -4.45 -0.23
CA ARG A 11 15.69 -4.95 -0.13
C ARG A 11 16.44 -4.94 -1.46
N SER A 12 15.75 -4.61 -2.54
CA SER A 12 16.34 -4.53 -3.87
C SER A 12 15.57 -3.56 -4.73
N TYR A 13 16.28 -2.90 -5.64
CA TYR A 13 15.74 -1.92 -6.56
C TYR A 13 16.37 -2.12 -7.95
N LEU A 14 15.59 -1.85 -9.00
CA LEU A 14 16.15 -1.48 -10.28
C LEU A 14 16.08 0.05 -10.38
N VAL A 15 17.21 0.66 -10.69
CA VAL A 15 17.36 2.11 -10.83
C VAL A 15 17.67 2.41 -12.29
N THR A 16 16.98 3.38 -12.86
CA THR A 16 17.18 3.81 -14.24
C THR A 16 17.49 5.30 -14.28
N TYR A 17 18.58 5.67 -14.93
CA TYR A 17 18.85 7.06 -15.31
C TYR A 17 18.69 7.17 -16.83
N SER A 18 17.56 7.73 -17.25
CA SER A 18 17.23 7.91 -18.66
C SER A 18 17.86 9.18 -19.23
N GLN A 19 18.19 9.17 -20.52
CA GLN A 19 18.92 10.26 -21.19
C GLN A 19 20.13 10.73 -20.37
N ALA A 20 20.95 9.76 -19.98
CA ALA A 20 22.07 9.94 -19.08
C ALA A 20 23.12 10.87 -19.68
N ASP A 21 23.45 11.89 -18.90
CA ASP A 21 24.57 12.76 -19.17
C ASP A 21 25.89 12.07 -18.78
N LEU A 22 26.65 11.63 -19.79
CA LEU A 22 27.94 10.97 -19.62
C LEU A 22 29.04 11.92 -19.12
N GLN A 23 28.84 13.25 -19.12
CA GLN A 23 29.77 14.17 -18.47
C GLN A 23 29.67 14.07 -16.94
N LYS A 24 28.47 13.86 -16.41
CA LYS A 24 28.24 13.69 -14.97
C LYS A 24 28.67 12.33 -14.47
N PHE A 25 28.38 11.29 -15.26
CA PHE A 25 28.75 9.93 -14.96
C PHE A 25 29.43 9.32 -16.19
N PRO A 26 30.76 9.40 -16.30
CA PRO A 26 31.48 8.87 -17.45
C PRO A 26 31.57 7.34 -17.46
N THR A 27 31.42 6.71 -16.29
CA THR A 27 31.57 5.26 -16.14
C THR A 27 30.39 4.63 -15.40
N ARG A 28 30.10 3.37 -15.72
CA ARG A 28 29.13 2.52 -14.99
C ARG A 28 29.45 2.47 -13.49
N GLU A 29 30.74 2.46 -13.16
CA GLU A 29 31.24 2.46 -11.79
C GLU A 29 30.83 3.73 -11.04
N SER A 30 31.14 4.91 -11.62
CA SER A 30 30.82 6.20 -10.99
C SER A 30 29.33 6.33 -10.67
N PHE A 31 28.46 5.87 -11.58
CA PHE A 31 27.02 5.87 -11.34
C PHE A 31 26.61 4.83 -10.28
N GLY A 32 27.12 3.60 -10.36
CA GLY A 32 26.81 2.54 -9.41
C GLY A 32 27.22 2.88 -7.98
N GLU A 33 28.41 3.45 -7.80
CA GLU A 33 28.92 3.91 -6.51
C GLU A 33 28.11 5.07 -5.95
N ALA A 34 27.78 6.08 -6.77
CA ALA A 34 26.97 7.21 -6.34
C ALA A 34 25.59 6.76 -5.83
N VAL A 35 24.93 5.86 -6.57
CA VAL A 35 23.63 5.31 -6.13
C VAL A 35 23.80 4.47 -4.86
N ALA A 36 24.85 3.65 -4.74
CA ALA A 36 25.10 2.88 -3.53
C ALA A 36 25.38 3.78 -2.31
N ALA A 37 26.16 4.85 -2.50
CA ALA A 37 26.46 5.85 -1.47
C ALA A 37 25.20 6.53 -0.94
N ALA A 38 24.24 6.86 -1.81
CA ALA A 38 22.95 7.45 -1.41
C ALA A 38 22.11 6.54 -0.48
N PHE A 39 22.34 5.22 -0.48
CA PHE A 39 21.72 4.30 0.48
C PHE A 39 22.51 4.14 1.78
N THR A 40 23.71 4.70 1.87
CA THR A 40 24.57 4.65 3.05
C THR A 40 24.36 5.92 3.88
N SER A 41 23.82 5.77 5.09
CA SER A 41 23.64 6.89 6.03
C SER A 41 24.14 6.48 7.40
N LYS A 42 24.81 7.39 8.11
CA LYS A 42 25.39 7.15 9.45
C LYS A 42 24.37 6.64 10.48
N ARG A 43 23.07 6.91 10.27
CA ARG A 43 21.98 6.47 11.15
C ARG A 43 21.35 5.13 10.74
N SER A 44 21.60 4.66 9.51
CA SER A 44 20.97 3.49 8.92
C SER A 44 21.87 2.26 9.06
N LYS A 45 21.36 1.21 9.72
CA LYS A 45 22.04 -0.11 9.74
C LYS A 45 21.96 -0.85 8.39
N VAL A 46 21.13 -0.36 7.46
CA VAL A 46 21.01 -0.93 6.12
C VAL A 46 22.13 -0.38 5.25
N ILE A 47 22.87 -1.29 4.63
CA ILE A 47 23.98 -1.01 3.70
C ILE A 47 23.71 -1.66 2.34
N PRO A 48 24.24 -1.10 1.23
CA PRO A 48 24.37 -1.82 -0.03
C PRO A 48 25.22 -3.08 0.18
N LEU A 49 24.73 -4.22 -0.31
CA LEU A 49 25.50 -5.47 -0.33
C LEU A 49 26.22 -5.60 -1.68
N HIS A 50 25.45 -5.58 -2.77
CA HIS A 50 25.96 -5.74 -4.12
C HIS A 50 25.15 -4.88 -5.08
N TRP A 51 25.78 -4.46 -6.16
CA TRP A 51 25.12 -3.82 -7.28
C TRP A 51 25.73 -4.27 -8.60
N ALA A 52 24.96 -4.11 -9.67
CA ALA A 52 25.39 -4.36 -11.04
C ALA A 52 24.81 -3.27 -11.93
N CYS A 53 25.61 -2.71 -12.83
CA CYS A 53 25.27 -1.57 -13.66
C CYS A 53 25.56 -1.84 -15.13
N CYS A 54 24.62 -1.49 -16.00
CA CYS A 54 24.82 -1.49 -17.44
C CYS A 54 24.55 -0.10 -18.04
N LEU A 55 25.08 0.11 -19.24
CA LEU A 55 24.89 1.33 -20.02
C LEU A 55 24.29 0.94 -21.37
N GLU A 56 22.99 1.12 -21.50
CA GLU A 56 22.24 0.80 -22.70
C GLU A 56 22.19 2.01 -23.64
N LYS A 57 22.46 1.81 -24.93
CA LYS A 57 22.27 2.84 -25.94
C LYS A 57 20.82 2.81 -26.42
N HIS A 58 20.11 3.92 -26.28
CA HIS A 58 18.70 3.99 -26.63
C HIS A 58 18.50 4.19 -28.15
N GLU A 59 17.47 3.58 -28.73
CA GLU A 59 17.20 3.62 -30.19
C GLU A 59 16.99 5.04 -30.71
N ASN A 60 16.30 5.88 -29.94
CA ASN A 60 16.06 7.30 -30.29
C ASN A 60 17.26 8.22 -30.02
N GLY A 61 18.44 7.65 -29.75
CA GLY A 61 19.62 8.37 -29.30
C GLY A 61 19.68 8.55 -27.78
N GLY A 62 20.90 8.78 -27.29
CA GLY A 62 21.21 8.89 -25.87
C GLY A 62 21.54 7.55 -25.21
N TYR A 63 21.80 7.62 -23.90
CA TYR A 63 22.26 6.49 -23.10
C TYR A 63 21.39 6.34 -21.85
N HIS A 64 21.13 5.11 -21.43
CA HIS A 64 20.42 4.79 -20.20
C HIS A 64 21.34 4.00 -19.28
N TYR A 65 21.55 4.48 -18.05
CA TYR A 65 22.08 3.60 -17.02
C TYR A 65 20.95 2.79 -16.41
N HIS A 66 21.15 1.47 -16.34
CA HIS A 66 20.34 0.61 -15.49
C HIS A 66 21.20 -0.01 -14.41
N LEU A 67 20.72 0.02 -13.17
CA LEU A 67 21.43 -0.48 -12.01
C LEU A 67 20.52 -1.39 -11.19
N ALA A 68 20.91 -2.64 -11.04
CA ALA A 68 20.34 -3.54 -10.05
C ALA A 68 21.07 -3.30 -8.71
N LEU A 69 20.32 -3.05 -7.63
CA LEU A 69 20.86 -2.81 -6.30
C LEU A 69 20.30 -3.82 -5.29
N LYS A 70 21.16 -4.42 -4.47
CA LYS A 70 20.80 -5.26 -3.32
C LYS A 70 21.21 -4.58 -2.02
N LEU A 71 20.29 -4.54 -1.05
CA LEU A 71 20.51 -4.01 0.29
C LEU A 71 20.50 -5.12 1.35
N SER A 72 21.21 -4.90 2.46
CA SER A 72 21.24 -5.82 3.60
C SER A 72 19.87 -5.97 4.27
N GLY A 73 19.13 -4.88 4.37
CA GLY A 73 17.78 -4.79 4.93
C GLY A 73 16.81 -4.01 4.04
N THR A 74 15.58 -3.78 4.51
CA THR A 74 14.59 -2.99 3.79
C THR A 74 14.81 -1.51 4.04
N LYS A 75 14.94 -0.71 2.98
CA LYS A 75 15.04 0.76 3.06
C LYS A 75 14.17 1.40 2.00
N ARG A 76 13.69 2.62 2.22
CA ARG A 76 12.90 3.38 1.24
C ARG A 76 13.84 4.08 0.25
N TRP A 77 13.44 4.13 -1.01
CA TRP A 77 14.23 4.74 -2.09
C TRP A 77 14.06 6.27 -2.16
N LEU A 78 12.98 6.84 -1.63
CA LEU A 78 12.66 8.26 -1.78
C LEU A 78 13.76 9.18 -1.21
N GLU A 79 14.31 8.82 -0.05
CA GLU A 79 15.42 9.56 0.57
C GLU A 79 16.68 9.47 -0.28
N ALA A 80 16.99 8.28 -0.81
CA ALA A 80 18.13 8.08 -1.70
C ALA A 80 17.97 8.87 -3.01
N LYS A 81 16.76 8.90 -3.62
CA LYS A 81 16.48 9.72 -4.81
C LYS A 81 16.75 11.19 -4.55
N LYS A 82 16.28 11.71 -3.41
CA LYS A 82 16.52 13.11 -3.02
C LYS A 82 18.01 13.40 -2.81
N SER A 83 18.77 12.47 -2.21
CA SER A 83 20.23 12.61 -2.06
C SER A 83 20.91 12.67 -3.43
N ILE A 84 20.59 11.74 -4.33
CA ILE A 84 21.17 11.68 -5.68
C ILE A 84 20.87 12.96 -6.47
N GLU A 85 19.64 13.45 -6.39
CA GLU A 85 19.24 14.69 -7.05
C GLU A 85 19.96 15.91 -6.45
N ALA A 86 20.10 15.98 -5.12
CA ALA A 86 20.80 17.08 -4.46
C ALA A 86 22.33 17.08 -4.70
N GLU A 87 22.96 15.90 -4.68
CA GLU A 87 24.43 15.76 -4.78
C GLU A 87 24.92 15.79 -6.23
N HIS A 88 24.16 15.20 -7.15
CA HIS A 88 24.60 15.02 -8.54
C HIS A 88 23.72 15.76 -9.56
N GLY A 89 22.59 16.34 -9.14
CA GLY A 89 21.69 17.07 -10.02
C GLY A 89 21.09 16.20 -11.12
N ILE A 90 20.82 14.93 -10.84
CA ILE A 90 20.20 13.99 -11.80
C ILE A 90 18.90 13.41 -11.26
N ALA A 91 17.97 13.15 -12.18
CA ALA A 91 16.71 12.50 -11.87
C ALA A 91 16.77 11.01 -12.23
N VAL A 92 16.68 10.16 -11.20
CA VAL A 92 16.64 8.70 -11.38
C VAL A 92 15.25 8.14 -11.11
N ASN A 93 14.90 7.08 -11.82
CA ASN A 93 13.67 6.31 -11.61
C ASN A 93 13.96 5.02 -10.86
N PHE A 94 13.05 4.63 -9.96
CA PHE A 94 13.11 3.37 -9.24
C PHE A 94 11.92 2.49 -9.66
N SER A 95 12.19 1.25 -10.04
CA SER A 95 11.16 0.28 -10.44
C SER A 95 11.17 -0.99 -9.58
N ASP A 96 10.04 -1.72 -9.57
CA ASP A 96 9.88 -2.95 -8.80
C ASP A 96 10.36 -4.13 -9.62
N HIS A 97 11.09 -5.02 -8.97
CA HIS A 97 11.49 -6.30 -9.53
C HIS A 97 11.30 -7.42 -8.51
N ASP A 98 11.26 -8.63 -9.04
CA ASP A 98 11.12 -9.88 -8.29
C ASP A 98 12.41 -10.28 -7.57
N GLY A 99 12.90 -9.38 -6.71
CA GLY A 99 14.19 -9.49 -6.06
C GLY A 99 15.36 -9.08 -6.95
N TYR A 100 16.57 -9.17 -6.38
CA TYR A 100 17.79 -8.73 -7.04
C TYR A 100 18.12 -9.51 -8.31
N TYR A 101 17.98 -10.84 -8.28
CA TYR A 101 18.30 -11.68 -9.44
C TYR A 101 17.49 -11.31 -10.70
N THR A 102 16.21 -10.94 -10.54
CA THR A 102 15.38 -10.57 -11.70
C THR A 102 15.67 -9.16 -12.20
N ALA A 103 16.09 -8.24 -11.33
CA ALA A 103 16.64 -6.94 -11.75
C ALA A 103 17.98 -7.13 -12.48
N TYR A 104 18.87 -7.99 -11.94
CA TYR A 104 20.14 -8.34 -12.56
C TYR A 104 19.94 -8.94 -13.96
N ARG A 105 19.11 -9.98 -14.09
CA ARG A 105 18.77 -10.58 -15.38
C ARG A 105 18.04 -9.64 -16.33
N TYR A 106 17.45 -8.56 -15.83
CA TYR A 106 16.87 -7.54 -16.70
C TYR A 106 17.98 -6.70 -17.34
N ILE A 107 18.92 -6.21 -16.54
CA ILE A 107 20.02 -5.37 -17.05
C ILE A 107 21.03 -6.14 -17.90
N SER A 108 21.29 -7.41 -17.59
CA SER A 108 22.23 -8.26 -18.35
C SER A 108 21.68 -8.75 -19.69
N LYS A 109 20.44 -8.42 -20.06
CA LYS A 109 19.90 -8.74 -21.39
C LYS A 109 20.28 -7.70 -22.43
N SER A 110 20.46 -6.45 -22.02
CA SER A 110 20.61 -5.31 -22.91
C SER A 110 22.07 -4.94 -23.17
N ASP A 111 23.00 -5.43 -22.35
CA ASP A 111 24.41 -5.03 -22.39
C ASP A 111 25.28 -6.24 -22.00
N ASP A 112 26.21 -6.61 -22.89
CA ASP A 112 27.20 -7.66 -22.63
C ASP A 112 28.28 -7.21 -21.62
N MET A 113 28.37 -5.90 -21.36
CA MET A 113 29.36 -5.29 -20.47
C MET A 113 28.75 -4.77 -19.16
N VAL A 114 27.98 -5.62 -18.47
CA VAL A 114 27.51 -5.31 -17.11
C VAL A 114 28.71 -5.25 -16.16
N LEU A 115 28.84 -4.13 -15.44
CA LEU A 115 29.83 -3.95 -14.39
C LEU A 115 29.23 -4.36 -13.04
N HIS A 116 30.00 -5.04 -12.21
CA HIS A 116 29.58 -5.46 -10.87
C HIS A 116 30.37 -4.77 -9.77
N SER A 117 29.72 -4.54 -8.63
CA SER A 117 30.37 -4.10 -7.40
C SER A 117 31.41 -5.12 -6.91
N THR A 118 32.41 -4.65 -6.16
CA THR A 118 33.38 -5.54 -5.48
C THR A 118 32.67 -6.61 -4.64
N GLY A 119 33.09 -7.86 -4.79
CA GLY A 119 32.51 -8.99 -4.04
C GLY A 119 31.09 -9.40 -4.47
N HIS A 120 30.65 -8.99 -5.66
CA HIS A 120 29.38 -9.46 -6.23
C HIS A 120 29.42 -10.97 -6.51
N PRO A 121 28.40 -11.75 -6.11
CA PRO A 121 28.37 -13.20 -6.35
C PRO A 121 28.19 -13.50 -7.84
N ASN A 122 28.85 -14.54 -8.37
CA ASN A 122 28.60 -14.96 -9.74
C ASN A 122 27.15 -15.50 -9.87
N LEU A 123 26.30 -14.80 -10.62
CA LEU A 123 24.88 -15.16 -10.77
C LEU A 123 24.61 -15.96 -12.06
N ASP A 124 25.58 -16.11 -12.94
CA ASP A 124 25.42 -16.82 -14.21
C ASP A 124 25.37 -18.34 -14.01
N GLU A 125 26.09 -18.84 -13.00
CA GLU A 125 26.13 -20.25 -12.63
C GLU A 125 24.94 -20.71 -11.79
N ILE A 126 24.28 -19.79 -11.07
CA ILE A 126 23.25 -20.12 -10.07
C ILE A 126 21.92 -20.56 -10.72
N GLY A 127 21.74 -20.27 -12.02
CA GLY A 127 20.49 -20.52 -12.74
C GLY A 127 19.32 -19.68 -12.20
N SER A 128 18.12 -19.91 -12.74
CA SER A 128 16.91 -19.24 -12.26
C SER A 128 16.60 -19.68 -10.82
N PRO A 129 16.38 -18.78 -9.85
CA PRO A 129 16.16 -19.15 -8.46
C PRO A 129 15.09 -20.23 -8.34
N ARG A 130 15.38 -21.35 -7.67
CA ARG A 130 14.39 -22.44 -7.41
C ARG A 130 13.08 -21.91 -6.81
N THR A 131 13.13 -20.74 -6.18
CA THR A 131 12.00 -20.08 -5.52
C THR A 131 11.19 -19.14 -6.41
N LYS A 132 11.49 -18.98 -7.72
CA LYS A 132 10.77 -18.06 -8.63
C LYS A 132 9.27 -18.34 -8.67
N ARG A 133 8.87 -19.62 -8.76
CA ARG A 133 7.45 -20.03 -8.67
C ARG A 133 6.84 -19.66 -7.31
N CYS A 134 7.56 -19.88 -6.21
CA CYS A 134 7.10 -19.54 -4.86
C CYS A 134 6.95 -18.03 -4.66
N GLN A 135 7.84 -17.21 -5.23
CA GLN A 135 7.76 -15.75 -5.18
C GLN A 135 6.61 -15.22 -6.03
N GLN A 136 6.39 -15.80 -7.21
CA GLN A 136 5.28 -15.44 -8.09
C GLN A 136 3.93 -15.82 -7.45
N THR A 137 3.81 -17.02 -6.84
CA THR A 137 2.60 -17.40 -6.10
C THR A 137 2.41 -16.53 -4.86
N TYR A 138 3.48 -16.18 -4.13
CA TYR A 138 3.40 -15.26 -3.00
C TYR A 138 2.92 -13.85 -3.44
N ARG A 139 3.42 -13.34 -4.57
CA ARG A 139 2.97 -12.08 -5.16
C ARG A 139 1.53 -12.14 -5.63
N LYS A 140 1.14 -13.20 -6.34
CA LYS A 140 -0.25 -13.43 -6.75
C LYS A 140 -1.16 -13.45 -5.53
N ARG A 141 -0.84 -14.25 -4.50
CA ARG A 141 -1.57 -14.27 -3.22
C ARG A 141 -1.59 -12.93 -2.51
N ARG A 142 -0.54 -12.11 -2.63
CA ARG A 142 -0.48 -10.78 -2.04
C ARG A 142 -1.30 -9.76 -2.82
N CYS A 143 -1.31 -9.83 -4.15
CA CYS A 143 -2.16 -9.00 -5.02
C CYS A 143 -3.62 -9.43 -4.91
N GLU A 144 -3.91 -10.73 -4.86
CA GLU A 144 -5.22 -11.30 -4.52
C GLU A 144 -5.65 -10.86 -3.12
N LYS A 145 -4.74 -10.83 -2.14
CA LYS A 145 -5.01 -10.20 -0.84
C LYS A 145 -5.22 -8.69 -0.94
N LYS A 146 -4.68 -7.99 -1.95
CA LYS A 146 -4.81 -6.53 -2.09
C LYS A 146 -6.07 -6.14 -2.87
N SER A 147 -6.49 -6.95 -3.84
CA SER A 147 -7.80 -6.87 -4.50
C SER A 147 -8.88 -7.31 -3.54
N ASN A 148 -8.66 -8.41 -2.81
CA ASN A 148 -9.55 -8.77 -1.72
C ASN A 148 -9.52 -7.71 -0.64
N VAL A 149 -8.40 -7.09 -0.22
CA VAL A 149 -8.43 -5.96 0.74
C VAL A 149 -9.04 -4.68 0.16
N ALA A 150 -9.18 -4.50 -1.16
CA ALA A 150 -10.05 -3.44 -1.68
C ALA A 150 -11.54 -3.81 -1.52
N ASP A 151 -11.90 -5.09 -1.67
CA ASP A 151 -13.24 -5.63 -1.37
C ASP A 151 -13.46 -5.95 0.13
N THR A 152 -12.40 -5.95 0.95
CA THR A 152 -12.29 -6.47 2.33
C THR A 152 -11.57 -5.46 3.24
N GLU A 153 -11.33 -4.23 2.80
CA GLU A 153 -11.27 -3.05 3.69
C GLU A 153 -12.67 -2.79 4.27
N ALA A 154 -13.70 -3.38 3.64
CA ALA A 154 -15.01 -3.60 4.23
C ALA A 154 -15.07 -4.76 5.27
N ALA A 155 -14.05 -5.62 5.42
CA ALA A 155 -14.22 -6.86 6.20
C ALA A 155 -13.02 -7.37 7.05
N THR A 156 -11.85 -6.73 7.08
CA THR A 156 -10.71 -7.24 7.90
C THR A 156 -9.94 -6.18 8.70
N THR A 157 -10.62 -5.29 9.43
CA THR A 157 -10.01 -4.65 10.61
C THR A 157 -10.31 -5.47 11.87
N SER A 158 -9.40 -6.39 12.21
CA SER A 158 -9.45 -7.17 13.46
C SER A 158 -10.70 -8.06 13.60
N LYS A 159 -10.67 -9.05 14.48
CA LYS A 159 -11.92 -9.55 15.10
C LYS A 159 -12.52 -8.43 15.96
N ARG A 160 -12.80 -7.25 15.40
CA ARG A 160 -13.75 -6.33 15.99
C ARG A 160 -15.09 -7.02 15.81
N ARG A 161 -15.75 -7.34 16.91
CA ARG A 161 -17.17 -7.71 16.88
C ARG A 161 -17.86 -6.74 15.93
N LYS A 162 -18.59 -7.25 14.94
CA LYS A 162 -19.32 -6.44 13.97
C LYS A 162 -20.24 -5.55 14.80
N LYS A 163 -19.92 -4.26 14.89
CA LYS A 163 -20.76 -3.30 15.60
C LYS A 163 -22.04 -3.13 14.80
N LEU A 164 -23.17 -3.04 15.49
CA LEU A 164 -24.44 -2.69 14.85
C LEU A 164 -24.27 -1.37 14.07
N SER A 165 -24.67 -1.40 12.81
CA SER A 165 -24.75 -0.23 11.96
C SER A 165 -25.98 0.60 12.31
N ASN A 166 -25.95 1.89 11.96
CA ASN A 166 -27.13 2.75 12.16
C ASN A 166 -28.37 2.22 11.43
N LEU A 167 -28.21 1.61 10.25
CA LEU A 167 -29.33 1.07 9.49
C LEU A 167 -29.97 -0.13 10.20
N GLU A 168 -29.16 -1.06 10.73
CA GLU A 168 -29.65 -2.20 11.52
C GLU A 168 -30.42 -1.72 12.78
N VAL A 169 -29.95 -0.65 13.43
CA VAL A 169 -30.63 -0.08 14.61
C VAL A 169 -31.91 0.68 14.21
N VAL A 170 -31.93 1.37 13.07
CA VAL A 170 -33.12 2.04 12.52
C VAL A 170 -34.22 1.03 12.21
N GLU A 171 -33.86 -0.09 11.56
CA GLU A 171 -34.79 -1.19 11.29
C GLU A 171 -35.35 -1.78 12.59
N PHE A 172 -34.48 -2.03 13.56
CA PHE A 172 -34.86 -2.52 14.90
C PHE A 172 -35.81 -1.57 15.64
N ILE A 173 -35.54 -0.25 15.63
CA ILE A 173 -36.40 0.78 16.22
C ILE A 173 -37.80 0.75 15.58
N VAL A 174 -37.87 0.56 14.26
CA VAL A 174 -39.14 0.51 13.53
C VAL A 174 -39.91 -0.78 13.82
N GLU A 175 -39.20 -1.92 13.93
CA GLU A 175 -39.77 -3.25 14.21
C GLU A 175 -40.34 -3.35 15.64
N HIS A 176 -39.61 -2.83 16.63
CA HIS A 176 -40.02 -2.83 18.04
C HIS A 176 -40.80 -1.58 18.46
N GLU A 177 -41.16 -0.71 17.52
CA GLU A 177 -41.91 0.54 17.74
C GLU A 177 -41.32 1.46 18.83
N ILE A 178 -40.00 1.51 18.95
CA ILE A 178 -39.29 2.28 19.98
C ILE A 178 -39.41 3.78 19.68
N LYS A 179 -39.93 4.57 20.63
CA LYS A 179 -40.18 6.02 20.45
C LYS A 179 -39.30 6.90 21.33
N SER A 180 -38.71 6.34 22.38
CA SER A 180 -37.92 7.08 23.36
C SER A 180 -36.54 6.47 23.60
N GLU A 181 -35.61 7.30 24.07
CA GLU A 181 -34.28 6.85 24.48
C GLU A 181 -34.37 5.82 25.61
N THR A 182 -35.26 6.04 26.57
CA THR A 182 -35.47 5.13 27.71
C THR A 182 -35.94 3.74 27.30
N GLU A 183 -36.84 3.63 26.31
CA GLU A 183 -37.28 2.34 25.77
C GLU A 183 -36.14 1.61 25.05
N LEU A 184 -35.28 2.34 24.33
CA LEU A 184 -34.12 1.75 23.67
C LEU A 184 -33.10 1.21 24.68
N LEU A 185 -32.91 1.92 25.80
CA LEU A 185 -32.04 1.48 26.90
C LEU A 185 -32.58 0.23 27.60
N ASP A 186 -33.89 0.17 27.83
CA ASP A 186 -34.56 -0.96 28.49
C ASP A 186 -34.39 -2.24 27.65
N VAL A 187 -34.70 -2.16 26.36
CA VAL A 187 -34.53 -3.28 25.42
C VAL A 187 -33.06 -3.69 25.28
N ALA A 188 -32.12 -2.74 25.32
CA ALA A 188 -30.69 -3.04 25.32
C ALA A 188 -30.23 -3.76 26.60
N ASN A 189 -30.89 -3.52 27.73
CA ASN A 189 -30.61 -4.21 28.98
C ASN A 189 -31.18 -5.64 28.97
N GLU A 190 -32.43 -5.82 28.54
CA GLU A 190 -33.05 -7.14 28.37
C GLU A 190 -32.24 -8.04 27.43
N GLN A 191 -31.79 -7.51 26.28
CA GLN A 191 -30.94 -8.27 25.35
C GLN A 191 -29.58 -8.63 25.94
N SER A 192 -29.02 -7.80 26.82
CA SER A 192 -27.77 -8.10 27.51
C SER A 192 -27.91 -9.25 28.51
N GLU A 193 -29.07 -9.36 29.18
CA GLU A 193 -29.39 -10.49 30.06
C GLU A 193 -29.51 -11.80 29.26
N GLU A 194 -30.04 -11.74 28.03
CA GLU A 194 -30.05 -12.87 27.08
C GLU A 194 -28.68 -13.18 26.44
N GLY A 195 -27.65 -12.37 26.71
CA GLY A 195 -26.29 -12.53 26.18
C GLY A 195 -26.03 -11.85 24.83
N LYS A 196 -27.02 -11.14 24.27
CA LYS A 196 -26.89 -10.32 23.05
C LYS A 196 -26.42 -8.92 23.42
N LYS A 197 -25.11 -8.70 23.43
CA LYS A 197 -24.49 -7.43 23.87
C LYS A 197 -24.34 -6.37 22.78
N ASP A 198 -24.75 -6.67 21.55
CA ASP A 198 -24.47 -5.79 20.40
C ASP A 198 -25.23 -4.46 20.49
N LEU A 199 -26.50 -4.48 20.93
CA LEU A 199 -27.32 -3.29 21.12
C LEU A 199 -26.81 -2.43 22.29
N THR A 200 -26.40 -3.08 23.39
CA THR A 200 -25.78 -2.42 24.54
C THR A 200 -24.46 -1.73 24.16
N ASP A 201 -23.60 -2.42 23.39
CA ASP A 201 -22.34 -1.86 22.89
C ASP A 201 -22.59 -0.66 21.96
N PHE A 202 -23.66 -0.69 21.15
CA PHE A 202 -24.05 0.41 20.27
C PHE A 202 -24.47 1.65 21.08
N VAL A 203 -25.40 1.46 22.02
CA VAL A 203 -25.93 2.51 22.89
C VAL A 203 -24.81 3.18 23.68
N LEU A 204 -23.94 2.40 24.33
CA LEU A 204 -22.84 2.93 25.14
C LEU A 204 -21.78 3.67 24.31
N SER A 205 -21.70 3.39 23.00
CA SER A 205 -20.77 4.07 22.10
C SER A 205 -21.27 5.44 21.61
N ARG A 206 -22.53 5.79 21.88
CA ARG A 206 -23.21 7.01 21.42
C ARG A 206 -23.45 7.97 22.58
N ASN A 207 -23.57 9.26 22.27
CA ASN A 207 -24.05 10.27 23.21
C ASN A 207 -25.60 10.31 23.19
N SER A 208 -26.21 10.71 24.30
CA SER A 208 -27.69 10.79 24.42
C SER A 208 -28.32 11.62 23.30
N LYS A 209 -27.74 12.78 22.96
CA LYS A 209 -28.19 13.60 21.82
C LYS A 209 -28.19 12.82 20.49
N GLY A 210 -27.14 12.06 20.21
CA GLY A 210 -27.04 11.29 18.96
C GLY A 210 -27.98 10.09 18.90
N LEU A 211 -28.36 9.52 20.04
CA LEU A 211 -29.40 8.49 20.10
C LEU A 211 -30.79 9.11 19.88
N HIS A 212 -31.06 10.24 20.52
CA HIS A 212 -32.31 10.98 20.33
C HIS A 212 -32.51 11.42 18.87
N ASP A 213 -31.49 12.02 18.26
CA ASP A 213 -31.52 12.46 16.85
C ASP A 213 -31.76 11.26 15.90
N LEU A 214 -31.17 10.09 16.21
CA LEU A 214 -31.35 8.87 15.42
C LEU A 214 -32.81 8.36 15.47
N ILE A 215 -33.40 8.31 16.66
CA ILE A 215 -34.80 7.90 16.85
C ILE A 215 -35.73 8.88 16.14
N GLU A 216 -35.51 10.19 16.31
CA GLU A 216 -36.34 11.22 15.69
C GLU A 216 -36.26 11.16 14.15
N GLN A 217 -35.05 11.00 13.60
CA GLN A 217 -34.84 10.89 12.16
C GLN A 217 -35.47 9.62 11.59
N THR A 218 -35.44 8.51 12.33
CA THR A 218 -36.09 7.24 11.95
C THR A 218 -37.59 7.42 11.75
N TRP A 219 -38.27 8.05 12.71
CA TRP A 219 -39.71 8.28 12.62
C TRP A 219 -40.07 9.36 11.60
N LYS A 220 -39.26 10.41 11.44
CA LYS A 220 -39.40 11.38 10.32
C LYS A 220 -39.32 10.68 8.98
N MET A 221 -38.38 9.75 8.80
CA MET A 221 -38.24 8.97 7.57
C MET A 221 -39.45 8.06 7.32
N LYS A 222 -39.93 7.33 8.34
CA LYS A 222 -41.12 6.46 8.23
C LYS A 222 -42.40 7.25 7.90
N THR A 223 -42.55 8.46 8.45
CA THR A 223 -43.76 9.28 8.29
C THR A 223 -43.71 10.26 7.11
N ALA A 224 -42.54 10.46 6.48
CA ALA A 224 -42.37 11.39 5.37
C ALA A 224 -43.28 11.07 4.17
N SER A 225 -43.38 9.78 3.80
CA SER A 225 -44.22 9.36 2.67
C SER A 225 -45.71 9.65 2.92
N ALA A 226 -46.22 9.31 4.12
CA ALA A 226 -47.59 9.59 4.51
C ALA A 226 -47.89 11.11 4.59
N THR A 227 -46.91 11.89 5.03
CA THR A 227 -47.04 13.36 5.11
C THR A 227 -47.13 13.99 3.71
N LEU A 228 -46.34 13.52 2.75
CA LEU A 228 -46.40 13.99 1.36
C LEU A 228 -47.72 13.60 0.69
N GLN A 229 -48.23 12.40 0.94
CA GLN A 229 -49.54 11.98 0.43
C GLN A 229 -50.67 12.87 0.96
N ARG A 230 -50.67 13.19 2.26
CA ARG A 230 -51.66 14.11 2.86
C ARG A 230 -51.58 15.52 2.29
N LYS A 231 -50.38 16.05 2.04
CA LYS A 231 -50.21 17.38 1.42
C LYS A 231 -50.76 17.42 -0.01
N LYS A 232 -50.51 16.39 -0.82
CA LYS A 232 -51.06 16.26 -2.17
C LYS A 232 -52.59 16.09 -2.22
N LEU A 233 -53.21 15.65 -1.11
CA LEU A 233 -54.67 15.50 -0.98
C LEU A 233 -55.36 16.82 -0.58
N HIS A 234 -54.59 17.83 -0.16
CA HIS A 234 -55.07 19.14 0.29
C HIS A 234 -54.64 20.30 -0.62
N GLU A 235 -53.91 20.03 -1.70
CA GLU A 235 -53.64 20.94 -2.84
C GLU A 235 -54.63 20.64 -3.99
#